data_AF-A0A7V8YWR8-F1
#
_entry.id   AF-A0A7V8YWR8-F1
#
_cell.length_a   1.000
_cell.length_b   1.000
_cell.length_c   1.000
_cell.angle_alpha   90.00
_cell.angle_beta   90.00
_cell.angle_gamma   90.00
#
_symmetry.space_group_name_H-M   'P 1'
#
loop_
_entity.id
_entity.type
_entity.pdbx_description
1 polymer ?
#
loop_
_entity_poly.entity_id
_entity_poly.type
_entity_poly.pdbx_seq_one_letter_code
_entity_poly.pdbx_strand_id
1 'polypeptide(L)'
;WVGDVGQSALEEVDIITNGGNYGWRVYEGTQCTNLDPALCVPANFIPPVFQYSSASSSQRCSITGGNVYRGTLGTLPDGAYVYGDFCTGEILMWNGSQSPLLDTSNFDLSSFGEDEDGELYITQLGSGNVQKIVPAKASADFDADFRTDFSLFRPSNGTWYILNGSSGAIRIQQFGVNNDIPTAEDYDGDRRTDLAVFRPSDGNWYVLRSRDATFTAVNFGVSGDIPVAGDYDGDSKADLALFRPSDGIWYLQRSTLGSTNIPWGVTGDIPVPGDYDGDGKNDVAVWRPSDSTWYWMNSTNRGISFIQYGQGGDVPAPGDFDGDGKNDLAVFRPAAGQWFIRHRLSNNFQVSSWGITGDIPVVGDYDNDGRDDIAVFRPSNGTWYVIGSATGIIQISGWGIAGDIPVPNRDHP
;
A
#
# COMPACT_ATOMS: atom_id res chain seq x y z
N TRP A 1 14.15 13.22 22.82
CA TRP A 1 14.33 13.63 21.42
C TRP A 1 13.80 15.03 21.28
N VAL A 2 14.47 15.89 20.54
CA VAL A 2 13.99 17.23 20.19
C VAL A 2 14.49 17.52 18.78
N GLY A 3 13.64 18.11 17.95
CA GLY A 3 14.10 18.80 16.74
C GLY A 3 14.46 20.22 17.12
N ASP A 4 15.66 20.67 16.75
CA ASP A 4 16.09 22.05 16.94
C ASP A 4 16.10 22.76 15.59
N VAL A 5 15.41 23.90 15.56
CA VAL A 5 15.27 24.70 14.34
C VAL A 5 16.48 25.60 14.22
N GLY A 6 17.26 25.35 13.18
CA GLY A 6 18.48 26.06 12.89
C GLY A 6 18.26 27.55 12.67
N GLN A 7 19.34 28.32 12.73
CA GLN A 7 19.26 29.74 12.40
C GLN A 7 19.18 29.97 10.89
N SER A 8 19.95 29.25 10.08
CA SER A 8 20.14 29.55 8.66
C SER A 8 20.66 28.42 7.76
N ALA A 9 21.31 27.40 8.31
CA ALA A 9 22.10 26.44 7.54
C ALA A 9 21.78 24.98 7.81
N LEU A 10 21.51 24.61 9.07
CA LEU A 10 21.36 23.22 9.49
C LEU A 10 20.20 23.08 10.48
N GLU A 11 19.35 22.10 10.22
CA GLU A 11 18.37 21.60 11.18
C GLU A 11 18.92 20.34 11.85
N GLU A 12 18.60 20.12 13.12
CA GLU A 12 19.17 19.01 13.88
C GLU A 12 18.20 18.32 14.83
N VAL A 13 18.59 17.10 15.25
CA VAL A 13 17.86 16.33 16.25
C VAL A 13 18.76 15.84 17.35
N ASP A 14 18.35 16.10 18.59
CA ASP A 14 19.10 15.78 19.80
C ASP A 14 18.38 14.75 20.69
N ILE A 15 19.17 13.91 21.37
CA ILE A 15 18.70 13.16 22.55
C ILE A 15 19.02 13.97 23.80
N ILE A 16 17.97 14.58 24.36
CA ILE A 16 18.07 15.41 25.54
C ILE A 16 18.34 14.56 26.80
N THR A 17 19.37 14.95 27.56
CA THR A 17 19.70 14.43 28.88
C THR A 17 19.58 15.56 29.90
N ASN A 18 19.21 15.22 31.14
CA ASN A 18 19.03 16.23 32.17
C ASN A 18 20.36 16.95 32.47
N GLY A 19 20.37 18.28 32.31
CA GLY A 19 21.57 19.11 32.47
C GLY A 19 22.55 19.05 31.29
N GLY A 20 22.18 18.42 30.17
CA GLY A 20 22.98 18.38 28.95
C GLY A 20 23.21 19.78 28.35
N ASN A 21 24.37 19.96 27.71
CA ASN A 21 24.72 21.19 27.00
C ASN A 21 24.92 20.86 25.52
N TYR A 22 24.04 21.36 24.67
CA TYR A 22 23.98 21.08 23.22
C TYR A 22 24.66 22.15 22.39
N GLY A 23 25.14 23.22 23.04
CA GLY A 23 25.93 24.23 22.36
C GLY A 23 25.14 25.18 21.45
N TRP A 24 23.81 25.24 21.53
CA TRP A 24 22.92 26.04 20.65
C TRP A 24 23.32 27.51 20.42
N ARG A 25 24.08 28.15 21.34
CA ARG A 25 24.62 29.50 21.09
C ARG A 25 25.84 29.49 20.16
N VAL A 26 26.67 28.46 20.27
CA VAL A 26 27.98 28.30 19.63
C VAL A 26 27.90 27.48 18.35
N TYR A 27 26.97 26.51 18.31
CA TYR A 27 26.77 25.54 17.27
C TYR A 27 25.36 25.63 16.68
N GLU A 28 25.28 25.38 15.38
CA GLU A 28 24.08 25.06 14.62
C GLU A 28 24.39 23.72 13.95
N GLY A 29 23.77 22.63 14.41
CA GLY A 29 24.29 21.30 14.07
C GLY A 29 25.71 21.12 14.60
N THR A 30 26.58 20.62 13.73
CA THR A 30 28.03 20.51 13.98
C THR A 30 28.84 21.73 13.52
N GLN A 31 28.19 22.78 13.02
CA GLN A 31 28.86 23.98 12.50
C GLN A 31 28.86 25.11 13.52
N CYS A 32 29.99 25.82 13.64
CA CYS A 32 30.06 26.94 14.56
C CYS A 32 29.41 28.19 13.97
N THR A 33 28.54 28.83 14.75
CA THR A 33 27.78 30.04 14.37
C THR A 33 28.65 31.30 14.30
N ASN A 34 29.88 31.23 14.83
CA ASN A 34 30.79 32.37 15.04
C ASN A 34 30.30 33.43 16.05
N LEU A 35 29.23 33.16 16.81
CA LEU A 35 28.76 34.06 17.86
C LEU A 35 29.70 34.08 19.08
N ASP A 36 30.28 32.93 19.45
CA ASP A 36 31.35 32.81 20.45
C ASP A 36 32.47 31.86 19.96
N PRO A 37 33.32 32.28 19.02
CA PRO A 37 34.29 31.40 18.36
C PRO A 37 35.31 30.78 19.33
N ALA A 38 35.56 31.41 20.49
CA ALA A 38 36.42 30.86 21.54
C ALA A 38 35.83 29.61 22.23
N LEU A 39 34.51 29.42 22.16
CA LEU A 39 33.81 28.29 22.74
C LEU A 39 33.50 27.18 21.73
N CYS A 40 33.87 27.36 20.45
CA CYS A 40 33.72 26.38 19.35
C CYS A 40 34.69 25.19 19.55
N VAL A 41 34.45 24.41 20.61
CA VAL A 41 35.22 23.24 21.00
C VAL A 41 34.25 22.08 21.22
N PRO A 42 34.17 21.11 20.27
CA PRO A 42 33.11 20.09 20.29
C PRO A 42 33.07 19.25 21.56
N ALA A 43 34.22 19.02 22.21
CA ALA A 43 34.32 18.20 23.41
C ALA A 43 33.53 18.71 24.62
N ASN A 44 33.05 19.96 24.59
CA ASN A 44 32.28 20.57 25.67
C ASN A 44 30.76 20.41 25.51
N PHE A 45 30.31 19.81 24.42
CA PHE A 45 28.89 19.74 24.05
C PHE A 45 28.50 18.32 23.65
N ILE A 46 27.20 18.04 23.76
CA ILE A 46 26.59 16.83 23.25
C ILE A 46 26.21 17.11 21.78
N PRO A 47 26.76 16.35 20.81
CA PRO A 47 26.43 16.56 19.41
C PRO A 47 25.03 16.01 19.08
N PRO A 48 24.42 16.49 17.98
CA PRO A 48 23.17 15.94 17.50
C PRO A 48 23.32 14.48 17.06
N VAL A 49 22.21 13.76 17.08
CA VAL A 49 22.13 12.39 16.55
C VAL A 49 22.19 12.41 15.03
N PHE A 50 21.53 13.39 14.41
CA PHE A 50 21.63 13.67 12.98
C PHE A 50 21.29 15.13 12.69
N GLN A 51 21.67 15.58 11.50
CA GLN A 51 21.41 16.93 11.01
C GLN A 51 21.20 16.90 9.50
N TYR A 52 20.46 17.88 8.97
CA TYR A 52 20.33 18.09 7.53
C TYR A 52 20.42 19.58 7.19
N SER A 53 20.77 19.89 5.94
CA SER A 53 20.86 21.29 5.52
C SER A 53 19.49 21.87 5.19
N SER A 54 19.20 23.05 5.73
CA SER A 54 18.10 23.93 5.33
C SER A 54 18.54 24.97 4.28
N ALA A 55 19.73 24.78 3.67
CA ALA A 55 20.21 25.67 2.62
C ALA A 55 19.31 25.63 1.39
N SER A 56 19.29 26.73 0.62
CA SER A 56 18.38 26.96 -0.52
C SER A 56 18.37 25.89 -1.62
N SER A 57 19.40 25.04 -1.68
CA SER A 57 19.47 23.89 -2.60
C SER A 57 18.67 22.66 -2.15
N SER A 58 18.26 22.58 -0.89
CA SER A 58 17.62 21.40 -0.29
C SER A 58 16.09 21.41 -0.34
N GLN A 59 15.47 22.56 -0.66
CA GLN A 59 14.01 22.84 -0.50
C GLN A 59 13.47 22.74 0.94
N ARG A 60 14.18 22.06 1.84
CA ARG A 60 13.94 22.00 3.28
C ARG A 60 14.31 23.31 3.97
N CYS A 61 13.61 23.66 5.04
CA CYS A 61 13.80 24.96 5.68
C CYS A 61 13.63 24.99 7.21
N SER A 62 12.93 24.03 7.80
CA SER A 62 12.61 24.09 9.23
C SER A 62 12.17 22.71 9.66
N ILE A 63 12.95 22.11 10.56
CA ILE A 63 12.53 20.84 11.16
C ILE A 63 11.28 21.05 12.00
N THR A 64 10.30 20.18 11.78
CA THR A 64 9.19 19.99 12.70
C THR A 64 9.52 18.76 13.52
N GLY A 65 9.97 18.98 14.76
CA GLY A 65 10.24 17.89 15.70
C GLY A 65 8.98 17.07 15.97
N GLY A 66 9.15 15.76 16.15
CA GLY A 66 8.02 14.85 16.35
C GLY A 66 8.18 13.95 17.55
N ASN A 67 7.69 12.72 17.42
CA ASN A 67 7.51 11.78 18.51
C ASN A 67 8.30 10.49 18.27
N VAL A 68 8.63 9.80 19.35
CA VAL A 68 9.13 8.43 19.27
C VAL A 68 7.93 7.51 19.16
N TYR A 69 7.85 6.73 18.09
CA TYR A 69 6.78 5.77 17.89
C TYR A 69 6.80 4.70 18.99
N ARG A 70 5.65 4.53 19.64
CA ARG A 70 5.38 3.53 20.68
C ARG A 70 4.02 2.86 20.48
N GLY A 71 3.49 2.97 19.27
CA GLY A 71 2.14 2.57 18.92
C GLY A 71 1.97 1.05 18.95
N THR A 72 0.85 0.62 19.51
CA THR A 72 0.48 -0.81 19.61
C THR A 72 0.08 -1.44 18.27
N LEU A 73 -0.26 -0.66 17.25
CA LEU A 73 -0.57 -1.12 15.89
C LEU A 73 0.66 -1.64 15.15
N GLY A 74 1.87 -1.35 15.63
CA GLY A 74 3.10 -1.72 14.93
C GLY A 74 3.30 -1.00 13.59
N THR A 75 2.70 0.17 13.40
CA THR A 75 2.78 0.98 12.16
C THR A 75 4.21 1.32 11.78
N LEU A 76 5.05 1.60 12.77
CA LEU A 76 6.47 1.88 12.58
C LEU A 76 7.29 1.01 13.53
N PRO A 77 8.60 0.82 13.27
CA PRO A 77 9.48 0.15 14.22
C PRO A 77 9.44 0.81 15.61
N ASP A 78 9.25 0.00 16.66
CA ASP A 78 9.21 0.50 18.04
C ASP A 78 10.50 1.27 18.38
N GLY A 79 10.33 2.48 18.94
CA GLY A 79 11.44 3.36 19.27
C GLY A 79 11.96 4.22 18.12
N ALA A 80 11.39 4.13 16.91
CA ALA A 80 11.72 5.03 15.81
C ALA A 80 11.29 6.47 16.13
N TYR A 81 12.16 7.45 15.87
CA TYR A 81 11.82 8.86 16.01
C TYR A 81 11.32 9.40 14.67
N VAL A 82 10.11 9.95 14.67
CA VAL A 82 9.48 10.54 13.49
C VAL A 82 9.54 12.06 13.59
N TYR A 83 9.86 12.69 12.48
CA TYR A 83 9.99 14.15 12.34
C TYR A 83 9.68 14.54 10.90
N GLY A 84 9.64 15.83 10.60
CA GLY A 84 9.48 16.27 9.22
C GLY A 84 10.07 17.64 8.96
N ASP A 85 9.85 18.15 7.76
CA ASP A 85 10.22 19.52 7.39
C ASP A 85 8.99 20.33 6.99
N PHE A 86 8.88 21.54 7.53
CA PHE A 86 7.73 22.41 7.30
C PHE A 86 7.58 22.84 5.83
N CYS A 87 8.69 23.09 5.12
CA CYS A 87 8.64 23.63 3.77
C CYS A 87 8.37 22.57 2.71
N THR A 88 8.96 21.39 2.85
CA THR A 88 8.74 20.30 1.89
C THR A 88 7.49 19.49 2.22
N GLY A 89 7.12 19.42 3.51
CA GLY A 89 6.13 18.48 4.00
C GLY A 89 6.66 17.05 4.04
N GLU A 90 7.96 16.82 3.86
CA GLU A 90 8.52 15.47 4.00
C GLU A 90 8.40 15.00 5.45
N ILE A 91 7.95 13.76 5.64
CA ILE A 91 8.00 13.06 6.92
C ILE A 91 9.10 12.02 6.85
N LEU A 92 9.97 12.03 7.83
CA LEU A 92 11.15 11.18 7.92
C LEU A 92 11.14 10.38 9.23
N MET A 93 11.87 9.29 9.20
CA MET A 93 12.05 8.41 10.34
C MET A 93 13.53 8.19 10.62
N TRP A 94 13.87 8.11 11.91
CA TRP A 94 15.16 7.68 12.40
C TRP A 94 15.02 6.45 13.30
N ASN A 95 15.63 5.33 12.92
CA ASN A 95 15.67 4.08 13.70
C ASN A 95 17.09 3.46 13.77
N GLY A 96 18.13 4.30 13.66
CA GLY A 96 19.53 3.90 13.52
C GLY A 96 20.14 4.42 12.21
N SER A 97 19.30 4.68 11.22
CA SER A 97 19.59 5.46 10.02
C SER A 97 18.36 6.30 9.64
N GLN A 98 18.58 7.38 8.89
CA GLN A 98 17.49 8.19 8.35
C GLN A 98 16.88 7.51 7.12
N SER A 99 15.56 7.45 7.07
CA SER A 99 14.79 7.09 5.87
C SER A 99 13.63 8.06 5.65
N PRO A 100 13.21 8.33 4.40
CA PRO A 100 11.90 8.88 4.13
C PRO A 100 10.82 7.95 4.73
N LEU A 101 9.75 8.54 5.27
CA LEU A 101 8.60 7.78 5.75
C LEU A 101 7.36 8.06 4.88
N LEU A 102 7.02 9.33 4.67
CA LEU A 102 5.93 9.74 3.78
C LEU A 102 6.37 10.97 2.99
N ASP A 103 6.14 10.95 1.68
CA ASP A 103 6.22 12.14 0.84
C ASP A 103 4.84 12.80 0.81
N THR A 104 4.61 13.73 1.76
CA THR A 104 3.39 14.53 1.78
C THR A 104 3.57 15.84 1.02
N SER A 105 4.30 15.87 -0.10
CA SER A 105 4.54 17.04 -0.96
C SER A 105 3.50 18.17 -0.84
N ASN A 106 3.92 19.34 -0.36
CA ASN A 106 3.09 20.53 -0.07
C ASN A 106 2.12 20.38 1.12
N PHE A 107 2.37 19.46 2.02
CA PHE A 107 1.72 19.40 3.32
C PHE A 107 2.44 20.35 4.27
N ASP A 108 1.75 21.40 4.65
CA ASP A 108 2.16 22.40 5.63
C ASP A 108 2.11 21.81 7.05
N LEU A 109 2.97 20.80 7.26
CA LEU A 109 3.20 20.07 8.50
C LEU A 109 3.54 21.05 9.61
N SER A 110 2.77 21.04 10.69
CA SER A 110 2.94 22.00 11.79
C SER A 110 3.33 21.38 13.13
N SER A 111 2.93 20.12 13.36
CA SER A 111 3.27 19.38 14.57
C SER A 111 2.96 17.90 14.39
N PHE A 112 3.62 17.08 15.20
CA PHE A 112 3.20 15.71 15.49
C PHE A 112 2.40 15.66 16.78
N GLY A 113 1.62 14.59 16.95
CA GLY A 113 0.90 14.23 18.16
C GLY A 113 0.90 12.71 18.36
N GLU A 114 0.45 12.28 19.52
CA GLU A 114 0.39 10.87 19.93
C GLU A 114 -0.93 10.63 20.65
N ASP A 115 -1.61 9.51 20.37
CA ASP A 115 -2.80 9.07 21.12
C ASP A 115 -2.42 8.23 22.35
N GLU A 116 -3.43 7.77 23.11
CA GLU A 116 -3.23 6.92 24.29
C GLU A 116 -2.60 5.55 23.99
N ASP A 117 -2.67 5.09 22.74
CA ASP A 117 -2.12 3.82 22.29
C ASP A 117 -0.71 3.96 21.71
N GLY A 118 -0.16 5.18 21.71
CA GLY A 118 1.19 5.49 21.21
C GLY A 118 1.27 5.73 19.71
N GLU A 119 0.12 5.81 19.03
CA GLU A 119 0.06 6.01 17.59
C GLU A 119 0.26 7.46 17.21
N LEU A 120 0.92 7.69 16.07
CA LEU A 120 1.35 9.02 15.69
C LEU A 120 0.34 9.72 14.78
N TYR A 121 0.20 11.02 15.02
CA TYR A 121 -0.63 11.92 14.26
C TYR A 121 0.20 13.08 13.74
N ILE A 122 -0.18 13.61 12.60
CA ILE A 122 0.35 14.85 12.01
C ILE A 122 -0.74 15.88 11.93
N THR A 123 -0.33 17.14 12.01
CA THR A 123 -1.24 18.29 11.97
C THR A 123 -0.84 19.25 10.86
N GLN A 124 -1.82 19.68 10.08
CA GLN A 124 -1.61 20.59 8.97
C GLN A 124 -2.03 22.02 9.33
N LEU A 125 -1.14 22.99 9.11
CA LEU A 125 -1.38 24.39 9.51
C LEU A 125 -2.54 25.03 8.74
N GLY A 126 -2.56 24.91 7.42
CA GLY A 126 -3.50 25.63 6.56
C GLY A 126 -4.93 25.09 6.62
N SER A 127 -5.10 23.76 6.69
CA SER A 127 -6.42 23.13 6.76
C SER A 127 -6.93 22.95 8.19
N GLY A 128 -6.03 22.86 9.18
CA GLY A 128 -6.36 22.46 10.54
C GLY A 128 -6.63 20.96 10.69
N ASN A 129 -6.34 20.16 9.65
CA ASN A 129 -6.54 18.72 9.68
C ASN A 129 -5.56 18.05 10.63
N VAL A 130 -6.06 17.00 11.30
CA VAL A 130 -5.26 16.06 12.10
C VAL A 130 -5.41 14.70 11.42
N GLN A 131 -4.29 14.09 11.04
CA GLN A 131 -4.27 12.81 10.33
C GLN A 131 -3.42 11.80 11.10
N LYS A 132 -3.86 10.55 11.15
CA LYS A 132 -3.11 9.44 11.77
C LYS A 132 -2.16 8.85 10.74
N ILE A 133 -0.90 8.63 11.11
CA ILE A 133 0.04 7.81 10.32
C ILE A 133 -0.37 6.36 10.54
N VAL A 134 -0.66 5.63 9.47
CA VAL A 134 -1.06 4.22 9.50
C VAL A 134 -0.29 3.44 8.44
N PRO A 135 -0.22 2.10 8.53
CA PRO A 135 0.35 1.28 7.47
C PRO A 135 -0.42 1.47 6.17
N ALA A 136 0.21 1.12 5.05
CA ALA A 136 -0.51 0.91 3.81
C ALA A 136 -1.64 -0.12 4.03
N LYS A 137 -2.72 0.04 3.30
CA LYS A 137 -3.82 -0.91 3.37
C LYS A 137 -3.35 -2.21 2.72
N ALA A 138 -3.56 -3.35 3.38
CA ALA A 138 -3.31 -4.64 2.77
C ALA A 138 -4.57 -5.13 2.04
N SER A 139 -4.38 -5.71 0.85
CA SER A 139 -5.46 -6.40 0.15
C SER A 139 -6.00 -7.55 1.01
N ALA A 140 -7.32 -7.78 0.98
CA ALA A 140 -7.94 -8.90 1.70
C ALA A 140 -7.61 -8.99 3.21
N ASP A 141 -7.37 -7.86 3.89
CA ASP A 141 -7.25 -7.77 5.35
C ASP A 141 -8.65 -7.81 6.00
N PHE A 142 -9.06 -8.94 6.58
CA PHE A 142 -10.41 -9.11 7.15
C PHE A 142 -10.50 -8.79 8.64
N ASP A 143 -9.36 -8.66 9.34
CA ASP A 143 -9.34 -8.39 10.77
C ASP A 143 -8.72 -7.04 11.18
N ALA A 144 -8.27 -6.25 10.21
CA ALA A 144 -7.65 -4.94 10.31
C ALA A 144 -6.31 -4.98 11.08
N ASP A 145 -5.49 -6.00 10.83
CA ASP A 145 -4.13 -6.10 11.34
C ASP A 145 -3.06 -5.63 10.33
N PHE A 146 -3.51 -5.08 9.19
CA PHE A 146 -2.71 -4.60 8.07
C PHE A 146 -1.91 -5.69 7.37
N ARG A 147 -2.32 -6.95 7.48
CA ARG A 147 -1.81 -8.06 6.69
C ARG A 147 -2.85 -8.57 5.73
N THR A 148 -2.36 -9.05 4.60
CA THR A 148 -3.14 -9.83 3.66
C THR A 148 -3.52 -11.16 4.33
N ASP A 149 -4.82 -11.39 4.52
CA ASP A 149 -5.28 -12.66 5.06
C ASP A 149 -5.41 -13.72 3.97
N PHE A 150 -4.94 -14.92 4.29
CA PHE A 150 -5.25 -16.10 3.47
C PHE A 150 -6.77 -16.30 3.42
N SER A 151 -7.33 -16.16 2.22
CA SER A 151 -8.77 -16.17 2.01
C SER A 151 -9.15 -16.83 0.68
N LEU A 152 -10.18 -17.68 0.73
CA LEU A 152 -10.72 -18.41 -0.41
C LEU A 152 -12.22 -18.15 -0.56
N PHE A 153 -12.67 -18.02 -1.80
CA PHE A 153 -14.07 -18.10 -2.17
C PHE A 153 -14.35 -19.38 -2.94
N ARG A 154 -15.39 -20.12 -2.54
CA ARG A 154 -15.82 -21.32 -3.24
C ARG A 154 -16.97 -21.01 -4.20
N PRO A 155 -16.72 -20.95 -5.52
CA PRO A 155 -17.73 -20.55 -6.49
C PRO A 155 -18.84 -21.57 -6.69
N SER A 156 -18.64 -22.85 -6.32
CA SER A 156 -19.66 -23.90 -6.51
C SER A 156 -20.86 -23.75 -5.58
N ASN A 157 -20.69 -23.05 -4.45
CA ASN A 157 -21.74 -22.83 -3.47
C ASN A 157 -21.81 -21.41 -2.92
N GLY A 158 -20.82 -20.54 -3.13
CA GLY A 158 -20.81 -19.16 -2.65
C GLY A 158 -20.29 -18.98 -1.22
N THR A 159 -19.43 -19.90 -0.74
CA THR A 159 -18.90 -19.85 0.63
C THR A 159 -17.51 -19.21 0.68
N TRP A 160 -17.30 -18.30 1.64
CA TRP A 160 -16.00 -17.72 2.00
C TRP A 160 -15.32 -18.51 3.11
N TYR A 161 -14.00 -18.62 3.01
CA TYR A 161 -13.10 -19.24 3.98
C TYR A 161 -11.95 -18.27 4.24
N ILE A 162 -11.79 -17.80 5.48
CA ILE A 162 -10.80 -16.78 5.83
C ILE A 162 -10.02 -17.30 7.03
N LEU A 163 -8.70 -17.38 6.93
CA LEU A 163 -7.86 -17.73 8.06
C LEU A 163 -7.76 -16.50 8.97
N ASN A 164 -8.06 -16.66 10.25
CA ASN A 164 -7.79 -15.61 11.23
C ASN A 164 -6.33 -15.70 11.68
N GLY A 165 -5.54 -14.65 11.42
CA GLY A 165 -4.11 -14.61 11.72
C GLY A 165 -3.78 -14.86 13.20
N SER A 166 -4.60 -14.34 14.11
CA SER A 166 -4.34 -14.44 15.57
C SER A 166 -4.62 -15.82 16.17
N SER A 167 -5.65 -16.52 15.70
CA SER A 167 -6.11 -17.80 16.28
C SER A 167 -5.78 -19.03 15.44
N GLY A 168 -5.43 -18.85 14.17
CA GLY A 168 -5.25 -19.92 13.19
C GLY A 168 -6.56 -20.65 12.84
N ALA A 169 -7.72 -20.15 13.28
CA ALA A 169 -9.01 -20.71 12.96
C ALA A 169 -9.50 -20.22 11.59
N ILE A 170 -10.22 -21.09 10.86
CA ILE A 170 -10.86 -20.70 9.60
C ILE A 170 -12.29 -20.22 9.88
N ARG A 171 -12.55 -18.94 9.61
CA ARG A 171 -13.90 -18.38 9.55
C ARG A 171 -14.57 -18.85 8.26
N ILE A 172 -15.74 -19.45 8.39
CA ILE A 172 -16.55 -19.93 7.26
C ILE A 172 -17.82 -19.07 7.19
N GLN A 173 -18.02 -18.37 6.07
CA GLN A 173 -19.17 -17.50 5.89
C GLN A 173 -19.83 -17.76 4.53
N GLN A 174 -21.08 -18.24 4.54
CA GLN A 174 -21.87 -18.31 3.33
C GLN A 174 -22.32 -16.87 2.95
N PHE A 175 -21.80 -16.34 1.86
CA PHE A 175 -22.22 -15.04 1.31
C PHE A 175 -21.97 -15.01 -0.19
N GLY A 176 -23.01 -15.34 -0.95
CA GLY A 176 -22.94 -15.56 -2.39
C GLY A 176 -23.69 -16.83 -2.78
N VAL A 177 -23.72 -17.11 -4.08
CA VAL A 177 -24.30 -18.32 -4.67
C VAL A 177 -23.39 -18.87 -5.77
N ASN A 178 -23.84 -19.95 -6.41
CA ASN A 178 -23.09 -20.61 -7.47
C ASN A 178 -22.77 -19.66 -8.64
N ASN A 179 -21.49 -19.60 -9.04
CA ASN A 179 -20.92 -18.75 -10.10
C ASN A 179 -20.91 -17.24 -9.83
N ASP A 180 -21.11 -16.81 -8.59
CA ASP A 180 -20.76 -15.45 -8.19
C ASP A 180 -19.23 -15.26 -8.31
N ILE A 181 -18.78 -14.04 -8.61
CA ILE A 181 -17.37 -13.67 -8.73
C ILE A 181 -16.97 -12.90 -7.46
N PRO A 182 -15.95 -13.34 -6.69
CA PRO A 182 -15.51 -12.64 -5.49
C PRO A 182 -14.85 -11.30 -5.84
N THR A 183 -15.10 -10.29 -5.01
CA THR A 183 -14.59 -8.92 -5.16
C THR A 183 -14.47 -8.26 -3.79
N ALA A 184 -13.96 -8.99 -2.81
CA ALA A 184 -13.86 -8.49 -1.44
C ALA A 184 -12.89 -7.30 -1.37
N GLU A 185 -13.35 -6.21 -0.77
CA GLU A 185 -12.62 -4.96 -0.58
C GLU A 185 -13.29 -4.17 0.56
N ASP A 186 -12.65 -3.13 1.10
CA ASP A 186 -13.29 -2.19 2.03
C ASP A 186 -14.18 -1.19 1.27
N TYR A 187 -15.49 -1.41 1.25
CA TYR A 187 -16.46 -0.55 0.54
C TYR A 187 -17.06 0.55 1.42
N ASP A 188 -16.84 0.49 2.73
CA ASP A 188 -17.48 1.39 3.67
C ASP A 188 -16.50 2.31 4.45
N GLY A 189 -15.21 2.07 4.32
CA GLY A 189 -14.10 2.86 4.84
C GLY A 189 -13.78 2.57 6.30
N ASP A 190 -14.09 1.37 6.81
CA ASP A 190 -13.70 0.97 8.17
C ASP A 190 -12.33 0.28 8.25
N ARG A 191 -11.63 0.17 7.12
CA ARG A 191 -10.31 -0.47 6.94
C ARG A 191 -10.31 -1.97 7.16
N ARG A 192 -11.48 -2.61 7.14
CA ARG A 192 -11.61 -4.06 7.11
C ARG A 192 -12.22 -4.44 5.77
N THR A 193 -11.69 -5.49 5.17
CA THR A 193 -12.21 -6.03 3.92
C THR A 193 -13.64 -6.53 4.13
N ASP A 194 -14.57 -6.02 3.30
CA ASP A 194 -15.94 -6.51 3.25
C ASP A 194 -16.04 -7.73 2.33
N LEU A 195 -16.94 -8.66 2.67
CA LEU A 195 -17.22 -9.77 1.77
C LEU A 195 -18.11 -9.27 0.65
N ALA A 196 -17.64 -9.36 -0.59
CA ALA A 196 -18.41 -8.88 -1.73
C ALA A 196 -18.35 -9.84 -2.93
N VAL A 197 -19.47 -9.91 -3.65
CA VAL A 197 -19.60 -10.70 -4.87
C VAL A 197 -20.29 -9.91 -5.97
N PHE A 198 -19.81 -10.06 -7.20
CA PHE A 198 -20.56 -9.71 -8.41
C PHE A 198 -21.27 -10.95 -8.95
N ARG A 199 -22.56 -10.83 -9.25
CA ARG A 199 -23.36 -11.91 -9.81
C ARG A 199 -23.63 -11.65 -11.29
N PRO A 200 -22.98 -12.39 -12.22
CA PRO A 200 -23.16 -12.16 -13.65
C PRO A 200 -24.58 -12.41 -14.16
N SER A 201 -25.35 -13.27 -13.48
CA SER A 201 -26.69 -13.68 -13.92
C SER A 201 -27.77 -12.60 -13.75
N ASP A 202 -27.56 -11.63 -12.84
CA ASP A 202 -28.47 -10.51 -12.61
C ASP A 202 -27.79 -9.13 -12.68
N GLY A 203 -26.45 -9.08 -12.80
CA GLY A 203 -25.67 -7.84 -12.85
C GLY A 203 -25.58 -7.12 -11.51
N ASN A 204 -25.88 -7.81 -10.40
CA ASN A 204 -25.86 -7.21 -9.07
C ASN A 204 -24.53 -7.44 -8.36
N TRP A 205 -24.07 -6.41 -7.68
CA TRP A 205 -23.07 -6.48 -6.63
C TRP A 205 -23.76 -6.68 -5.30
N TYR A 206 -23.25 -7.59 -4.48
CA TYR A 206 -23.68 -7.80 -3.11
C TYR A 206 -22.48 -7.58 -2.19
N VAL A 207 -22.57 -6.64 -1.26
CA VAL A 207 -21.48 -6.30 -0.34
C VAL A 207 -21.98 -6.48 1.09
N LEU A 208 -21.36 -7.36 1.86
CA LEU A 208 -21.61 -7.60 3.28
C LEU A 208 -20.57 -6.88 4.11
N ARG A 209 -21.01 -5.80 4.77
CA ARG A 209 -20.17 -4.90 5.53
C ARG A 209 -19.61 -5.54 6.79
N SER A 210 -18.33 -5.32 7.05
CA SER A 210 -17.61 -5.93 8.17
C SER A 210 -18.02 -5.29 9.51
N ARG A 211 -18.22 -3.96 9.55
CA ARG A 211 -18.63 -3.22 10.78
C ARG A 211 -19.93 -3.68 11.44
N ASP A 212 -20.92 -4.09 10.66
CA ASP A 212 -22.29 -4.28 11.15
C ASP A 212 -23.00 -5.53 10.61
N ALA A 213 -22.34 -6.32 9.76
CA ALA A 213 -22.86 -7.54 9.15
C ALA A 213 -24.18 -7.36 8.37
N THR A 214 -24.44 -6.14 7.87
CA THR A 214 -25.54 -5.89 6.93
C THR A 214 -25.02 -5.87 5.50
N PHE A 215 -25.88 -6.20 4.53
CA PHE A 215 -25.48 -6.19 3.12
C PHE A 215 -26.25 -5.17 2.29
N THR A 216 -25.57 -4.65 1.26
CA THR A 216 -26.15 -3.85 0.19
C THR A 216 -26.23 -4.68 -1.09
N ALA A 217 -27.19 -4.34 -1.96
CA ALA A 217 -27.29 -4.91 -3.30
C ALA A 217 -27.43 -3.77 -4.31
N VAL A 218 -26.50 -3.70 -5.27
CA VAL A 218 -26.43 -2.62 -6.26
C VAL A 218 -26.44 -3.24 -7.66
N ASN A 219 -27.41 -2.85 -8.49
CA ASN A 219 -27.43 -3.27 -9.89
C ASN A 219 -26.45 -2.41 -10.69
N PHE A 220 -25.29 -2.99 -10.98
CA PHE A 220 -24.21 -2.32 -11.70
C PHE A 220 -23.44 -3.38 -12.48
N GLY A 221 -23.69 -3.46 -13.78
CA GLY A 221 -23.02 -4.40 -14.67
C GLY A 221 -23.96 -5.35 -15.38
N VAL A 222 -23.38 -6.14 -16.27
CA VAL A 222 -24.06 -7.17 -17.05
C VAL A 222 -23.22 -8.43 -17.16
N SER A 223 -23.84 -9.53 -17.59
CA SER A 223 -23.12 -10.77 -17.88
C SER A 223 -21.98 -10.54 -18.87
N GLY A 224 -20.77 -11.00 -18.50
CA GLY A 224 -19.55 -10.85 -19.30
C GLY A 224 -18.64 -9.71 -18.85
N ASP A 225 -19.11 -8.85 -17.95
CA ASP A 225 -18.24 -7.85 -17.30
C ASP A 225 -17.28 -8.53 -16.31
N ILE A 226 -16.07 -7.97 -16.20
CA ILE A 226 -15.04 -8.40 -15.25
C ILE A 226 -15.01 -7.39 -14.08
N PRO A 227 -15.33 -7.80 -12.84
CA PRO A 227 -15.26 -6.91 -11.68
C PRO A 227 -13.80 -6.55 -11.35
N VAL A 228 -13.57 -5.26 -11.16
CA VAL A 228 -12.26 -4.63 -10.97
C VAL A 228 -12.34 -3.56 -9.88
N ALA A 229 -13.01 -3.87 -8.77
CA ALA A 229 -13.13 -2.94 -7.65
C ALA A 229 -11.75 -2.47 -7.15
N GLY A 230 -11.72 -1.26 -6.59
CA GLY A 230 -10.52 -0.55 -6.11
C GLY A 230 -10.86 0.91 -5.84
N ASP A 231 -9.98 1.68 -5.21
CA ASP A 231 -10.23 3.11 -4.93
C ASP A 231 -9.83 3.95 -6.17
N TYR A 232 -10.80 4.45 -6.93
CA TYR A 232 -10.54 5.26 -8.12
C TYR A 232 -10.79 6.76 -7.90
N ASP A 233 -11.18 7.17 -6.69
CA ASP A 233 -11.41 8.59 -6.36
C ASP A 233 -10.60 9.14 -5.18
N GLY A 234 -9.85 8.29 -4.49
CA GLY A 234 -8.90 8.63 -3.43
C GLY A 234 -9.58 8.90 -2.09
N ASP A 235 -10.75 8.31 -1.84
CA ASP A 235 -11.47 8.41 -0.57
C ASP A 235 -11.21 7.25 0.39
N SER A 236 -10.27 6.37 0.03
CA SER A 236 -9.88 5.13 0.72
C SER A 236 -10.97 4.08 0.83
N LYS A 237 -12.06 4.21 0.06
CA LYS A 237 -13.05 3.14 -0.13
C LYS A 237 -12.89 2.53 -1.51
N ALA A 238 -13.15 1.24 -1.62
CA ALA A 238 -13.29 0.61 -2.90
C ALA A 238 -14.56 1.10 -3.61
N ASP A 239 -14.40 1.39 -4.89
CA ASP A 239 -15.47 1.71 -5.81
C ASP A 239 -15.96 0.44 -6.52
N LEU A 240 -17.23 0.45 -6.92
CA LEU A 240 -17.72 -0.57 -7.85
C LEU A 240 -17.17 -0.26 -9.24
N ALA A 241 -16.42 -1.18 -9.81
CA ALA A 241 -15.83 -0.99 -11.13
C ALA A 241 -15.85 -2.28 -11.95
N LEU A 242 -16.04 -2.12 -13.26
CA LEU A 242 -16.16 -3.20 -14.23
C LEU A 242 -15.35 -2.88 -15.48
N PHE A 243 -14.61 -3.85 -15.99
CA PHE A 243 -14.11 -3.82 -17.37
C PHE A 243 -15.01 -4.70 -18.23
N ARG A 244 -15.50 -4.16 -19.35
CA ARG A 244 -16.31 -4.91 -20.31
C ARG A 244 -15.48 -5.28 -21.54
N PRO A 245 -15.06 -6.55 -21.71
CA PRO A 245 -14.21 -6.95 -22.84
C PRO A 245 -14.87 -6.79 -24.22
N SER A 246 -16.21 -6.77 -24.28
CA SER A 246 -16.93 -6.66 -25.55
C SER A 246 -16.90 -5.26 -26.17
N ASP A 247 -16.67 -4.21 -25.38
CA ASP A 247 -16.56 -2.83 -25.85
C ASP A 247 -15.23 -2.15 -25.46
N GLY A 248 -14.43 -2.76 -24.58
CA GLY A 248 -13.15 -2.20 -24.12
C GLY A 248 -13.33 -1.02 -23.17
N ILE A 249 -14.50 -0.88 -22.53
CA ILE A 249 -14.83 0.24 -21.65
C ILE A 249 -14.77 -0.18 -20.19
N TRP A 250 -14.20 0.69 -19.37
CA TRP A 250 -14.28 0.65 -17.91
C TRP A 250 -15.50 1.45 -17.45
N TYR A 251 -16.30 0.84 -16.59
CA TYR A 251 -17.46 1.45 -15.96
C TYR A 251 -17.17 1.56 -14.48
N LEU A 252 -17.18 2.77 -13.95
CA LEU A 252 -16.89 3.05 -12.55
C LEU A 252 -18.10 3.71 -11.90
N GLN A 253 -18.43 3.29 -10.68
CA GLN A 253 -19.36 3.95 -9.80
C GLN A 253 -18.59 4.33 -8.53
N ARG A 254 -18.03 5.54 -8.55
CA ARG A 254 -17.11 6.02 -7.52
C ARG A 254 -17.88 6.54 -6.30
N SER A 255 -17.38 6.22 -5.12
CA SER A 255 -18.04 6.37 -3.83
C SER A 255 -18.39 7.83 -3.53
N THR A 256 -17.53 8.79 -3.91
CA THR A 256 -17.71 10.23 -3.68
C THR A 256 -17.89 11.01 -4.98
N LEU A 257 -17.31 10.56 -6.08
CA LEU A 257 -17.34 11.28 -7.36
C LEU A 257 -18.37 10.75 -8.37
N GLY A 258 -19.15 9.74 -8.00
CA GLY A 258 -20.22 9.17 -8.83
C GLY A 258 -19.73 8.44 -10.08
N SER A 259 -20.66 8.13 -10.99
CA SER A 259 -20.40 7.25 -12.13
C SER A 259 -19.63 7.90 -13.27
N THR A 260 -18.72 7.15 -13.88
CA THR A 260 -18.01 7.55 -15.10
C THR A 260 -17.65 6.33 -15.94
N ASN A 261 -17.51 6.53 -17.26
CA ASN A 261 -17.08 5.48 -18.19
C ASN A 261 -15.80 5.91 -18.88
N ILE A 262 -14.82 5.02 -18.98
CA ILE A 262 -13.50 5.30 -19.54
C ILE A 262 -13.24 4.29 -20.67
N PRO A 263 -13.23 4.71 -21.95
CA PRO A 263 -12.96 3.81 -23.07
C PRO A 263 -11.45 3.51 -23.15
N TRP A 264 -11.03 2.51 -22.37
CA TRP A 264 -9.63 2.15 -22.17
C TRP A 264 -9.39 0.65 -22.24
N GLY A 265 -9.20 0.15 -23.45
CA GLY A 265 -8.88 -1.25 -23.68
C GLY A 265 -9.37 -1.71 -25.04
N VAL A 266 -9.00 -2.94 -25.39
CA VAL A 266 -9.49 -3.64 -26.57
C VAL A 266 -9.82 -5.10 -26.21
N THR A 267 -10.49 -5.81 -27.11
CA THR A 267 -10.80 -7.22 -26.92
C THR A 267 -9.52 -8.03 -26.73
N GLY A 268 -9.48 -8.83 -25.65
CA GLY A 268 -8.34 -9.66 -25.27
C GLY A 268 -7.43 -9.04 -24.21
N ASP A 269 -7.63 -7.76 -23.86
CA ASP A 269 -6.93 -7.12 -22.75
C ASP A 269 -7.38 -7.73 -21.40
N ILE A 270 -6.43 -7.89 -20.47
CA ILE A 270 -6.66 -8.31 -19.09
C ILE A 270 -6.60 -7.07 -18.20
N PRO A 271 -7.67 -6.73 -17.44
CA PRO A 271 -7.65 -5.56 -16.57
C PRO A 271 -6.73 -5.80 -15.36
N VAL A 272 -5.88 -4.82 -15.06
CA VAL A 272 -4.85 -4.88 -14.01
C VAL A 272 -4.79 -3.52 -13.30
N PRO A 273 -5.89 -3.05 -12.68
CA PRO A 273 -5.86 -1.77 -11.99
C PRO A 273 -4.87 -1.81 -10.82
N GLY A 274 -4.32 -0.64 -10.48
CA GLY A 274 -3.31 -0.44 -9.43
C GLY A 274 -2.82 0.99 -9.47
N ASP A 275 -2.20 1.49 -8.41
CA ASP A 275 -1.61 2.83 -8.36
C ASP A 275 -0.21 2.82 -9.01
N TYR A 276 -0.13 3.09 -10.32
CA TYR A 276 1.14 3.08 -11.03
C TYR A 276 1.86 4.44 -10.99
N ASP A 277 1.20 5.50 -10.51
CA ASP A 277 1.75 6.84 -10.44
C ASP A 277 2.00 7.38 -9.02
N GLY A 278 1.54 6.65 -8.00
CA GLY A 278 1.79 6.87 -6.57
C GLY A 278 0.93 7.97 -5.98
N ASP A 279 -0.30 8.16 -6.47
CA ASP A 279 -1.22 9.20 -5.99
C ASP A 279 -2.28 8.71 -4.99
N GLY A 280 -2.17 7.45 -4.56
CA GLY A 280 -3.09 6.78 -3.65
C GLY A 280 -4.41 6.39 -4.30
N LYS A 281 -4.47 6.30 -5.64
CA LYS A 281 -5.66 5.81 -6.37
C LYS A 281 -5.28 4.71 -7.35
N ASN A 282 -6.17 3.76 -7.54
CA ASN A 282 -6.10 2.84 -8.65
C ASN A 282 -6.18 3.59 -9.99
N ASP A 283 -5.16 3.39 -10.82
CA ASP A 283 -5.19 3.72 -12.22
C ASP A 283 -6.03 2.71 -13.02
N VAL A 284 -6.55 3.18 -14.14
CA VAL A 284 -7.17 2.31 -15.13
C VAL A 284 -6.07 1.72 -16.02
N ALA A 285 -5.94 0.39 -15.98
CA ALA A 285 -4.81 -0.30 -16.59
C ALA A 285 -5.15 -1.68 -17.14
N VAL A 286 -4.48 -2.05 -18.23
CA VAL A 286 -4.63 -3.33 -18.92
C VAL A 286 -3.27 -3.95 -19.27
N TRP A 287 -3.17 -5.27 -19.18
CA TRP A 287 -2.12 -6.05 -19.81
C TRP A 287 -2.65 -6.70 -21.07
N ARG A 288 -1.97 -6.49 -22.19
CA ARG A 288 -2.34 -7.02 -23.50
C ARG A 288 -1.51 -8.27 -23.82
N PRO A 289 -2.09 -9.48 -23.77
CA PRO A 289 -1.33 -10.70 -24.02
C PRO A 289 -0.79 -10.81 -25.46
N SER A 290 -1.47 -10.21 -26.43
CA SER A 290 -1.14 -10.34 -27.86
C SER A 290 0.21 -9.70 -28.24
N ASP A 291 0.66 -8.71 -27.47
CA ASP A 291 1.96 -8.06 -27.67
C ASP A 291 2.79 -7.97 -26.37
N SER A 292 2.27 -8.52 -25.25
CA SER A 292 2.91 -8.52 -23.94
C SER A 292 3.17 -7.11 -23.41
N THR A 293 2.21 -6.21 -23.58
CA THR A 293 2.34 -4.80 -23.20
C THR A 293 1.36 -4.40 -22.11
N TRP A 294 1.89 -3.73 -21.09
CA TRP A 294 1.13 -3.04 -20.06
C TRP A 294 0.77 -1.64 -20.55
N TYR A 295 -0.48 -1.22 -20.35
CA TYR A 295 -0.98 0.12 -20.65
C TYR A 295 -1.74 0.64 -19.45
N TRP A 296 -1.44 1.85 -18.99
CA TRP A 296 -2.21 2.48 -17.92
C TRP A 296 -2.41 3.97 -18.19
N MET A 297 -3.48 4.49 -17.62
CA MET A 297 -3.80 5.91 -17.61
C MET A 297 -3.73 6.40 -16.17
N ASN A 298 -2.78 7.29 -15.92
CA ASN A 298 -2.56 7.96 -14.64
C ASN A 298 -3.84 8.68 -14.16
N SER A 299 -4.25 8.39 -12.95
CA SER A 299 -5.34 8.99 -12.17
C SER A 299 -5.11 10.50 -11.99
N THR A 300 -3.87 10.90 -11.70
CA THR A 300 -3.47 12.28 -11.39
C THR A 300 -3.75 13.25 -12.54
N ASN A 301 -3.43 12.85 -13.77
CA ASN A 301 -3.38 13.79 -14.91
C ASN A 301 -3.87 13.22 -16.24
N ARG A 302 -4.41 11.99 -16.26
CA ARG A 302 -4.83 11.26 -17.48
C ARG A 302 -3.68 10.97 -18.46
N GLY A 303 -2.43 11.08 -18.00
CA GLY A 303 -1.23 10.75 -18.76
C GLY A 303 -1.23 9.26 -19.12
N ILE A 304 -0.85 8.95 -20.36
CA ILE A 304 -0.84 7.59 -20.87
C ILE A 304 0.58 7.05 -20.83
N SER A 305 0.73 5.87 -20.23
CA SER A 305 1.99 5.16 -20.17
C SER A 305 1.82 3.73 -20.68
N PHE A 306 2.89 3.19 -21.27
CA PHE A 306 2.90 1.80 -21.72
C PHE A 306 4.31 1.22 -21.69
N ILE A 307 4.39 -0.07 -21.38
CA ILE A 307 5.64 -0.80 -21.28
C ILE A 307 5.42 -2.23 -21.80
N GLN A 308 6.22 -2.63 -22.78
CA GLN A 308 6.28 -4.03 -23.19
C GLN A 308 7.07 -4.83 -22.15
N TYR A 309 6.40 -5.73 -21.43
CA TYR A 309 6.99 -6.54 -20.38
C TYR A 309 6.19 -7.83 -20.13
N GLY A 310 6.91 -8.93 -19.95
CA GLY A 310 6.38 -10.30 -19.93
C GLY A 310 6.42 -10.96 -21.30
N GLN A 311 5.73 -12.10 -21.43
CA GLN A 311 5.52 -12.79 -22.70
C GLN A 311 4.14 -13.47 -22.74
N GLY A 312 3.76 -13.96 -23.93
CA GLY A 312 2.52 -14.71 -24.09
C GLY A 312 2.45 -15.94 -23.17
N GLY A 313 1.33 -16.09 -22.46
CA GLY A 313 1.07 -17.17 -21.50
C GLY A 313 1.49 -16.86 -20.06
N ASP A 314 2.13 -15.71 -19.81
CA ASP A 314 2.31 -15.19 -18.46
C ASP A 314 0.97 -14.67 -17.89
N VAL A 315 0.85 -14.64 -16.56
CA VAL A 315 -0.29 -14.11 -15.81
C VAL A 315 0.15 -12.81 -15.14
N PRO A 316 -0.49 -11.66 -15.41
CA PRO A 316 -0.13 -10.40 -14.75
C PRO A 316 -0.56 -10.44 -13.28
N ALA A 317 0.30 -9.90 -12.41
CA ALA A 317 0.10 -9.87 -10.96
C ALA A 317 0.80 -8.65 -10.36
N PRO A 318 0.32 -7.41 -10.67
CA PRO A 318 0.94 -6.18 -10.17
C PRO A 318 0.88 -6.09 -8.64
N GLY A 319 1.83 -5.37 -8.07
CA GLY A 319 2.02 -5.20 -6.62
C GLY A 319 3.19 -4.25 -6.31
N ASP A 320 3.20 -3.57 -5.17
CA ASP A 320 4.34 -2.77 -4.70
C ASP A 320 5.42 -3.67 -4.07
N PHE A 321 6.31 -4.23 -4.89
CA PHE A 321 7.31 -5.20 -4.41
C PHE A 321 8.57 -4.56 -3.83
N ASP A 322 8.80 -3.25 -4.02
CA ASP A 322 9.93 -2.53 -3.42
C ASP A 322 9.56 -1.55 -2.30
N GLY A 323 8.27 -1.34 -2.05
CA GLY A 323 7.73 -0.51 -0.97
C GLY A 323 7.87 0.99 -1.27
N ASP A 324 7.79 1.36 -2.56
CA ASP A 324 7.89 2.76 -2.99
C ASP A 324 6.53 3.47 -3.10
N GLY A 325 5.45 2.75 -2.76
CA GLY A 325 4.06 3.21 -2.81
C GLY A 325 3.46 3.13 -4.21
N LYS A 326 4.09 2.45 -5.17
CA LYS A 326 3.59 2.27 -6.53
C LYS A 326 3.56 0.81 -6.92
N ASN A 327 2.50 0.40 -7.61
CA ASN A 327 2.44 -0.95 -8.14
C ASN A 327 3.50 -1.17 -9.23
N ASP A 328 4.31 -2.20 -9.04
CA ASP A 328 5.27 -2.72 -10.00
C ASP A 328 4.63 -3.58 -11.09
N LEU A 329 5.35 -3.69 -12.20
CA LEU A 329 4.95 -4.57 -13.29
C LEU A 329 5.48 -5.96 -13.01
N ALA A 330 4.58 -6.88 -12.65
CA ALA A 330 4.94 -8.24 -12.33
C ALA A 330 4.11 -9.25 -13.11
N VAL A 331 4.76 -10.32 -13.55
CA VAL A 331 4.13 -11.45 -14.22
C VAL A 331 4.59 -12.77 -13.62
N PHE A 332 3.65 -13.69 -13.41
CA PHE A 332 3.92 -15.09 -13.10
C PHE A 332 3.90 -15.91 -14.38
N ARG A 333 4.89 -16.78 -14.56
CA ARG A 333 5.01 -17.70 -15.69
C ARG A 333 4.66 -19.12 -15.24
N PRO A 334 3.43 -19.61 -15.47
CA PRO A 334 2.99 -20.90 -14.94
C PRO A 334 3.79 -22.08 -15.51
N ALA A 335 4.24 -21.97 -16.76
CA ALA A 335 5.01 -23.03 -17.41
C ALA A 335 6.36 -23.31 -16.73
N ALA A 336 6.91 -22.34 -16.00
CA ALA A 336 8.21 -22.44 -15.33
C ALA A 336 8.12 -22.31 -13.80
N GLY A 337 6.99 -21.83 -13.25
CA GLY A 337 6.88 -21.50 -11.83
C GLY A 337 7.80 -20.33 -11.45
N GLN A 338 7.80 -19.28 -12.27
CA GLN A 338 8.72 -18.15 -12.11
C GLN A 338 7.99 -16.82 -12.10
N TRP A 339 8.45 -15.92 -11.24
CA TRP A 339 8.03 -14.52 -11.18
C TRP A 339 9.06 -13.64 -11.87
N PHE A 340 8.57 -12.65 -12.61
CA PHE A 340 9.37 -11.59 -13.23
C PHE A 340 8.76 -10.27 -12.80
N ILE A 341 9.52 -9.49 -12.03
CA ILE A 341 9.09 -8.22 -11.46
C ILE A 341 10.02 -7.14 -12.02
N ARG A 342 9.42 -6.03 -12.44
CA ARG A 342 10.11 -4.82 -12.86
C ARG A 342 9.64 -3.66 -12.01
N HIS A 343 10.57 -3.16 -11.20
CA HIS A 343 10.35 -2.02 -10.33
C HIS A 343 10.09 -0.73 -11.12
N ARG A 344 9.06 0.03 -10.78
CA ARG A 344 8.62 1.20 -11.57
C ARG A 344 9.66 2.31 -11.61
N LEU A 345 10.20 2.69 -10.45
CA LEU A 345 11.04 3.87 -10.30
C LEU A 345 12.52 3.57 -10.56
N SER A 346 13.02 2.46 -10.02
CA SER A 346 14.44 2.07 -10.13
C SER A 346 14.79 1.38 -11.47
N ASN A 347 13.79 0.89 -12.22
CA ASN A 347 13.97 -0.03 -13.35
C ASN A 347 14.79 -1.29 -13.01
N ASN A 348 14.89 -1.63 -11.72
CA ASN A 348 15.51 -2.88 -11.30
C ASN A 348 14.61 -4.05 -11.71
N PHE A 349 15.24 -5.20 -11.98
CA PHE A 349 14.56 -6.42 -12.39
C PHE A 349 14.82 -7.51 -11.38
N GLN A 350 13.76 -8.16 -10.93
CA GLN A 350 13.81 -9.33 -10.06
C GLN A 350 13.22 -10.54 -10.79
N VAL A 351 13.92 -11.67 -10.67
CA VAL A 351 13.42 -12.97 -11.14
C VAL A 351 13.46 -13.93 -9.96
N SER A 352 12.32 -14.52 -9.63
CA SER A 352 12.20 -15.47 -8.53
C SER A 352 11.62 -16.80 -9.03
N SER A 353 12.30 -17.90 -8.72
CA SER A 353 11.79 -19.25 -8.99
C SER A 353 10.91 -19.70 -7.83
N TRP A 354 9.67 -19.24 -7.82
CA TRP A 354 8.70 -19.53 -6.77
C TRP A 354 7.35 -19.97 -7.33
N GLY A 355 7.00 -21.23 -7.06
CA GLY A 355 5.79 -21.88 -7.58
C GLY A 355 6.09 -23.01 -8.56
N ILE A 356 5.02 -23.64 -9.03
CA ILE A 356 5.07 -24.70 -10.06
C ILE A 356 3.90 -24.55 -11.04
N THR A 357 3.89 -25.36 -12.10
CA THR A 357 2.75 -25.39 -13.03
C THR A 357 1.44 -25.75 -12.33
N GLY A 358 0.43 -24.91 -12.53
CA GLY A 358 -0.90 -25.04 -11.93
C GLY A 358 -1.10 -24.19 -10.67
N ASP A 359 -0.05 -23.57 -10.15
CA ASP A 359 -0.16 -22.58 -9.08
C ASP A 359 -0.79 -21.27 -9.60
N ILE A 360 -1.53 -20.58 -8.73
CA ILE A 360 -2.19 -19.30 -8.97
C ILE A 360 -1.40 -18.22 -8.22
N PRO A 361 -0.98 -17.12 -8.87
CA PRO A 361 -0.33 -16.00 -8.17
C PRO A 361 -1.32 -15.28 -7.25
N VAL A 362 -0.89 -14.95 -6.02
CA VAL A 362 -1.73 -14.34 -4.98
C VAL A 362 -0.95 -13.25 -4.24
N VAL A 363 -0.76 -12.12 -4.90
CA VAL A 363 0.05 -10.99 -4.39
C VAL A 363 -0.65 -10.31 -3.21
N GLY A 364 0.14 -9.81 -2.26
CA GLY A 364 -0.29 -9.05 -1.09
C GLY A 364 0.84 -8.97 -0.06
N ASP A 365 0.78 -8.01 0.86
CA ASP A 365 1.68 -7.91 2.02
C ASP A 365 1.22 -8.87 3.14
N TYR A 366 1.84 -10.05 3.29
CA TYR A 366 1.49 -11.05 4.31
C TYR A 366 2.33 -10.94 5.58
N ASP A 367 3.37 -10.10 5.61
CA ASP A 367 4.23 -9.93 6.78
C ASP A 367 4.18 -8.52 7.44
N ASN A 368 3.41 -7.60 6.84
CA ASN A 368 3.19 -6.21 7.25
C ASN A 368 4.50 -5.42 7.26
N ASP A 369 5.24 -5.46 6.16
CA ASP A 369 6.44 -4.64 5.95
C ASP A 369 6.25 -3.50 4.96
N GLY A 370 5.03 -3.34 4.44
CA GLY A 370 4.67 -2.34 3.44
C GLY A 370 5.13 -2.70 2.03
N ARG A 371 5.53 -3.96 1.79
CA ARG A 371 5.80 -4.50 0.45
C ARG A 371 4.94 -5.71 0.19
N ASP A 372 4.55 -5.87 -1.06
CA ASP A 372 3.91 -7.09 -1.51
C ASP A 372 4.87 -8.28 -1.58
N ASP A 373 4.37 -9.42 -1.12
CA ASP A 373 5.09 -10.68 -1.13
C ASP A 373 4.87 -11.48 -2.41
N ILE A 374 5.89 -12.26 -2.76
CA ILE A 374 5.75 -13.30 -3.79
C ILE A 374 5.04 -14.50 -3.18
N ALA A 375 3.80 -14.73 -3.61
CA ALA A 375 2.96 -15.79 -3.08
C ALA A 375 2.17 -16.54 -4.14
N VAL A 376 1.97 -17.84 -3.91
CA VAL A 376 1.16 -18.71 -4.78
C VAL A 376 0.18 -19.57 -3.98
N PHE A 377 -1.03 -19.75 -4.52
CA PHE A 377 -1.97 -20.79 -4.08
C PHE A 377 -1.89 -21.98 -5.02
N ARG A 378 -1.78 -23.19 -4.46
CA ARG A 378 -1.74 -24.45 -5.20
C ARG A 378 -3.08 -25.17 -5.10
N PRO A 379 -3.94 -25.14 -6.13
CA PRO A 379 -5.26 -25.76 -6.07
C PRO A 379 -5.22 -27.28 -5.97
N SER A 380 -4.15 -27.93 -6.43
CA SER A 380 -4.02 -29.40 -6.44
C SER A 380 -3.92 -30.02 -5.05
N ASN A 381 -3.50 -29.25 -4.04
CA ASN A 381 -3.42 -29.68 -2.65
C ASN A 381 -3.98 -28.65 -1.65
N GLY A 382 -4.53 -27.53 -2.12
CA GLY A 382 -5.07 -26.46 -1.27
C GLY A 382 -3.99 -25.88 -0.37
N THR A 383 -2.83 -25.50 -0.91
CA THR A 383 -1.73 -24.96 -0.09
C THR A 383 -1.24 -23.63 -0.62
N TRP A 384 -1.09 -22.68 0.29
CA TRP A 384 -0.50 -21.37 0.09
C TRP A 384 1.00 -21.44 0.37
N TYR A 385 1.80 -20.78 -0.47
CA TYR A 385 3.25 -20.65 -0.31
C TYR A 385 3.66 -19.19 -0.50
N VAL A 386 4.12 -18.54 0.55
CA VAL A 386 4.53 -17.13 0.55
C VAL A 386 6.02 -17.04 0.87
N ILE A 387 6.74 -16.16 0.18
CA ILE A 387 8.05 -15.68 0.62
C ILE A 387 7.87 -14.27 1.18
N GLY A 388 8.02 -14.10 2.50
CA GLY A 388 7.98 -12.78 3.13
C GLY A 388 9.14 -11.89 2.66
N SER A 389 8.84 -10.69 2.20
CA SER A 389 9.73 -9.63 1.71
C SER A 389 10.70 -9.15 2.80
N ALA A 390 10.23 -9.04 4.05
CA ALA A 390 11.02 -8.47 5.16
C ALA A 390 12.17 -9.37 5.60
N THR A 391 11.93 -10.67 5.62
CA THR A 391 12.82 -11.65 6.27
C THR A 391 13.26 -12.79 5.36
N GLY A 392 12.59 -12.99 4.22
CA GLY A 392 12.74 -14.18 3.38
C GLY A 392 12.17 -15.46 4.02
N ILE A 393 11.44 -15.35 5.14
CA ILE A 393 10.81 -16.49 5.80
C ILE A 393 9.68 -17.00 4.91
N ILE A 394 9.68 -18.32 4.70
CA ILE A 394 8.64 -18.99 3.92
C ILE A 394 7.46 -19.31 4.82
N GLN A 395 6.29 -18.77 4.50
CA GLN A 395 5.03 -19.15 5.12
C GLN A 395 4.34 -20.22 4.28
N ILE A 396 3.80 -21.26 4.93
CA ILE A 396 3.07 -22.35 4.28
C ILE A 396 1.76 -22.56 5.03
N SER A 397 0.63 -22.42 4.33
CA SER A 397 -0.69 -22.61 4.92
C SER A 397 -1.48 -23.62 4.10
N GLY A 398 -1.83 -24.77 4.70
CA GLY A 398 -2.46 -25.89 4.01
C GLY A 398 -3.96 -26.01 4.31
N TRP A 399 -4.80 -25.39 3.50
CA TRP A 399 -6.26 -25.53 3.54
C TRP A 399 -6.92 -25.02 2.24
N GLY A 400 -8.13 -25.51 1.97
CA GLY A 400 -8.86 -25.26 0.72
C GLY A 400 -8.97 -26.51 -0.14
N ILE A 401 -9.65 -26.40 -1.28
CA ILE A 401 -9.82 -27.49 -2.24
C ILE A 401 -9.69 -27.00 -3.68
N ALA A 402 -9.55 -27.94 -4.62
CA ALA A 402 -9.57 -27.64 -6.04
C ALA A 402 -10.88 -26.93 -6.46
N GLY A 403 -10.75 -25.82 -7.17
CA GLY A 403 -11.87 -24.98 -7.61
C GLY A 403 -12.18 -23.80 -6.69
N ASP A 404 -11.55 -23.72 -5.51
CA ASP A 404 -11.56 -22.50 -4.71
C ASP A 404 -10.76 -21.39 -5.42
N ILE A 405 -11.24 -20.16 -5.30
CA ILE A 405 -10.62 -18.95 -5.86
C ILE A 405 -9.92 -18.22 -4.71
N PRO A 406 -8.60 -18.01 -4.75
CA PRO A 406 -7.93 -17.13 -3.80
C PRO A 406 -8.35 -15.67 -4.05
N VAL A 407 -8.61 -14.96 -2.95
CA VAL A 407 -9.18 -13.62 -2.97
C VAL A 407 -8.09 -12.52 -3.00
N PRO A 408 -6.92 -12.66 -2.34
CA PRO A 408 -5.79 -11.77 -2.61
C PRO A 408 -5.32 -12.07 -4.03
N ASN A 409 -5.77 -11.28 -4.99
CA ASN A 409 -5.49 -11.50 -6.40
C ASN A 409 -4.72 -10.35 -7.05
N ARG A 410 -4.63 -9.20 -6.36
CA ARG A 410 -3.82 -8.03 -6.67
C ARG A 410 -3.77 -7.13 -5.44
N ASP A 411 -2.73 -6.31 -5.40
CA ASP A 411 -2.59 -5.25 -4.41
C ASP A 411 -3.51 -4.06 -4.71
N HIS A 412 -3.99 -3.44 -3.63
CA HIS A 412 -4.93 -2.32 -3.61
C HIS A 412 -4.46 -1.32 -2.54
N PRO A 413 -3.77 -0.24 -2.94
CA PRO A 413 -3.14 0.70 -2.02
C PRO A 413 -4.10 1.50 -1.13
#